data_AF-E6VQB0-F1
#
_entry.id   AF-E6VQB0-F1
#
_cell.length_a   1.000
_cell.length_b   1.000
_cell.length_c   1.000
_cell.angle_alpha   90.00
_cell.angle_beta   90.00
_cell.angle_gamma   90.00
#
_symmetry.space_group_name_H-M   'P 1'
#
loop_
_entity.id
_entity.type
_entity.pdbx_description
1 polymer ?
#
loop_
_entity_poly.entity_id
_entity_poly.type
_entity_poly.pdbx_seq_one_letter_code
_entity_poly.pdbx_strand_id
1 'polypeptide(L)'
;MAAPLAPWRVSAFNTAKQSENKMHDDTVARRFGFSGGLVPGVEVMAYMMHLPVARWGRDFLERGLIEARFVRPVYDGETATVTGEEQGEAVTLAVESRGELCATGTASLPARAPAVDLSAYPETAAAANRPPVDTSSFPLGQWLGTAPVSWGGAKLRDYLDEIRETDPIYQATDLIHPGTLQRIMNRVLVDNVVLGPWIHVGSKMQLLAAARGHDMLAARARVVANYDKKGHRFAEFDALIVANGDRPVAHCHHVAIFAPRQQAAA
;
A
#
# COMPACT_ATOMS: atom_id res chain seq x y z
N MET A 1 -6.85 24.27 21.45
CA MET A 1 -7.23 23.34 20.36
C MET A 1 -6.25 23.59 19.24
N ALA A 2 -5.54 22.57 18.76
CA ALA A 2 -4.69 22.71 17.60
C ALA A 2 -5.55 23.04 16.37
N ALA A 3 -4.98 23.75 15.40
CA ALA A 3 -5.68 24.05 14.15
C ALA A 3 -5.96 22.74 13.39
N PRO A 4 -7.15 22.59 12.79
CA PRO A 4 -7.46 21.40 11.99
C PRO A 4 -6.47 21.28 10.82
N LEU A 5 -6.06 20.05 10.51
CA LEU A 5 -5.21 19.77 9.37
C LEU A 5 -5.93 20.21 8.09
N ALA A 6 -5.25 21.02 7.27
CA ALA A 6 -5.80 21.47 6.01
C ALA A 6 -6.10 20.24 5.12
N PRO A 7 -7.31 20.12 4.56
CA PRO A 7 -7.64 19.01 3.68
C PRO A 7 -6.71 18.94 2.47
N TRP A 8 -6.29 17.74 2.11
CA TRP A 8 -5.46 17.48 0.95
C TRP A 8 -6.34 17.01 -0.21
N ARG A 9 -6.32 17.74 -1.33
CA ARG A 9 -7.14 17.43 -2.51
C ARG A 9 -6.26 16.95 -3.65
N VAL A 10 -6.56 15.77 -4.17
CA VAL A 10 -5.79 15.11 -5.21
C VAL A 10 -6.68 14.85 -6.42
N SER A 11 -6.17 15.19 -7.60
CA SER A 11 -6.72 14.63 -8.84
C SER A 11 -6.27 13.18 -8.93
N ALA A 12 -7.19 12.27 -8.64
CA ALA A 12 -6.89 10.86 -8.53
C ALA A 12 -6.44 10.31 -9.89
N PHE A 13 -5.41 9.47 -9.87
CA PHE A 13 -4.78 8.96 -11.07
C PHE A 13 -4.60 7.46 -10.99
N ASN A 14 -5.13 6.74 -11.97
CA ASN A 14 -5.00 5.30 -12.08
C ASN A 14 -3.65 4.96 -12.73
N THR A 15 -2.67 4.71 -11.87
CA THR A 15 -1.29 4.30 -12.22
C THR A 15 -1.20 2.90 -12.81
N ALA A 16 -2.29 2.13 -12.79
CA ALA A 16 -2.28 0.70 -13.05
C ALA A 16 -3.14 0.29 -14.26
N LYS A 17 -3.55 1.23 -15.14
CA LYS A 17 -4.32 0.94 -16.37
C LYS A 17 -3.70 -0.14 -17.24
N GLN A 18 -2.37 -0.17 -17.31
CA GLN A 18 -1.62 -1.16 -18.10
C GLN A 18 -1.11 -2.36 -17.27
N SER A 19 -1.45 -2.44 -15.99
CA SER A 19 -0.95 -3.50 -15.11
C SER A 19 -1.55 -4.87 -15.46
N GLU A 20 -0.94 -5.92 -14.91
CA GLU A 20 -1.50 -7.28 -14.91
C GLU A 20 -2.84 -7.32 -14.16
N ASN A 21 -3.06 -6.46 -13.16
CA ASN A 21 -4.34 -6.36 -12.48
C ASN A 21 -5.39 -5.66 -13.36
N LYS A 22 -6.20 -6.45 -14.05
CA LYS A 22 -7.27 -5.90 -14.87
C LYS A 22 -8.42 -5.27 -14.07
N MET A 23 -8.41 -5.31 -12.73
CA MET A 23 -9.34 -4.49 -11.94
C MET A 23 -9.16 -2.97 -12.18
N HIS A 24 -8.01 -2.56 -12.70
CA HIS A 24 -7.73 -1.16 -13.07
C HIS A 24 -8.06 -0.85 -14.54
N ASP A 25 -8.58 -1.82 -15.29
CA ASP A 25 -9.11 -1.64 -16.65
C ASP A 25 -10.62 -1.38 -16.59
N ASP A 26 -11.07 -0.42 -17.39
CA ASP A 26 -12.46 0.04 -17.45
C ASP A 26 -13.45 -1.05 -17.84
N THR A 27 -13.12 -1.85 -18.86
CA THR A 27 -14.02 -2.89 -19.37
C THR A 27 -14.11 -4.04 -18.39
N VAL A 28 -12.99 -4.45 -17.79
CA VAL A 28 -12.98 -5.52 -16.81
C VAL A 28 -13.65 -5.08 -15.52
N ALA A 29 -13.32 -3.92 -14.95
CA ALA A 29 -13.92 -3.45 -13.70
C ALA A 29 -15.45 -3.36 -13.77
N ARG A 30 -16.03 -2.97 -14.91
CA ARG A 30 -17.48 -2.96 -15.14
C ARG A 30 -18.13 -4.34 -15.02
N ARG A 31 -17.44 -5.41 -15.44
CA ARG A 31 -17.91 -6.80 -15.25
C ARG A 31 -17.95 -7.22 -13.79
N PHE A 32 -17.13 -6.58 -12.94
CA PHE A 32 -17.12 -6.79 -11.49
C PHE A 32 -18.09 -5.86 -10.74
N GLY A 33 -18.85 -5.02 -11.45
CA GLY A 33 -19.88 -4.13 -10.90
C GLY A 33 -19.39 -2.72 -10.56
N PHE A 34 -18.20 -2.33 -11.00
CA PHE A 34 -17.66 -0.98 -10.81
C PHE A 34 -17.99 -0.05 -11.98
N SER A 35 -17.87 1.27 -11.79
CA SER A 35 -18.14 2.25 -12.85
C SER A 35 -17.04 2.32 -13.93
N GLY A 36 -15.82 1.93 -13.58
CA GLY A 36 -14.62 1.96 -14.42
C GLY A 36 -13.41 1.42 -13.66
N GLY A 37 -12.22 1.54 -14.24
CA GLY A 37 -10.97 1.08 -13.64
C GLY A 37 -10.69 1.82 -12.33
N LEU A 38 -10.37 1.06 -11.29
CA LEU A 38 -10.16 1.63 -9.96
C LEU A 38 -8.79 2.29 -9.86
N VAL A 39 -8.66 3.37 -9.10
CA VAL A 39 -7.34 3.79 -8.61
C VAL A 39 -6.86 2.74 -7.61
N PRO A 40 -5.59 2.27 -7.67
CA PRO A 40 -5.12 1.24 -6.76
C PRO A 40 -5.20 1.67 -5.29
N GLY A 41 -5.62 0.76 -4.41
CA GLY A 41 -5.71 1.02 -2.96
C GLY A 41 -4.40 1.50 -2.34
N VAL A 42 -3.26 1.02 -2.86
CA VAL A 42 -1.93 1.49 -2.45
C VAL A 42 -1.70 2.98 -2.75
N GLU A 43 -2.29 3.51 -3.82
CA GLU A 43 -2.20 4.96 -4.13
C GLU A 43 -3.21 5.76 -3.30
N VAL A 44 -4.39 5.21 -3.02
CA VAL A 44 -5.32 5.84 -2.07
C VAL A 44 -4.66 5.96 -0.69
N MET A 45 -3.93 4.94 -0.24
CA MET A 45 -3.12 5.03 0.97
C MET A 45 -1.99 6.04 0.85
N ALA A 46 -1.38 6.18 -0.34
CA ALA A 46 -0.38 7.20 -0.59
C ALA A 46 -0.95 8.62 -0.43
N TYR A 47 -2.15 8.89 -0.95
CA TYR A 47 -2.84 10.17 -0.74
C TYR A 47 -3.05 10.45 0.75
N MET A 48 -3.41 9.42 1.53
CA MET A 48 -3.61 9.53 2.98
C MET A 48 -2.32 9.89 3.73
N MET A 49 -1.14 9.55 3.21
CA MET A 49 0.15 9.81 3.87
C MET A 49 0.59 11.27 3.79
N HIS A 50 0.00 12.08 2.93
CA HIS A 50 0.31 13.51 2.85
C HIS A 50 0.04 14.22 4.19
N LEU A 51 -1.10 13.96 4.83
CA LEU A 51 -1.47 14.60 6.10
C LEU A 51 -0.53 14.27 7.27
N PRO A 52 -0.21 12.99 7.58
CA PRO A 52 0.71 12.68 8.65
C PRO A 52 2.14 13.17 8.36
N VAL A 53 2.57 13.23 7.10
CA VAL A 53 3.87 13.81 6.73
C VAL A 53 3.86 15.32 6.86
N ALA A 54 2.80 16.01 6.44
CA ALA A 54 2.66 17.45 6.69
C ALA A 54 2.64 17.77 8.20
N ARG A 55 2.09 16.86 9.02
CA ARG A 55 1.94 17.04 10.47
C ARG A 55 3.21 16.75 11.28
N TRP A 56 3.97 15.73 10.90
CA TRP A 56 5.10 15.22 11.68
C TRP A 56 6.43 15.26 10.91
N GLY A 57 6.39 15.58 9.62
CA GLY A 57 7.55 15.68 8.75
C GLY A 57 8.33 14.37 8.65
N ARG A 58 9.66 14.51 8.63
CA ARG A 58 10.59 13.38 8.54
C ARG A 58 10.39 12.34 9.64
N ASP A 59 9.97 12.78 10.83
CA ASP A 59 9.76 11.86 11.95
C ASP A 59 8.72 10.79 11.62
N PHE A 60 7.67 11.13 10.89
CA PHE A 60 6.71 10.14 10.43
C PHE A 60 7.36 9.11 9.50
N LEU A 61 8.25 9.55 8.60
CA LEU A 61 8.98 8.65 7.69
C LEU A 61 9.94 7.70 8.43
N GLU A 62 10.36 8.05 9.65
CA GLU A 62 11.30 7.25 10.44
C GLU A 62 10.62 6.31 11.44
N ARG A 63 9.45 6.68 11.97
CA ARG A 63 8.81 5.92 13.05
C ARG A 63 7.29 5.96 13.07
N GLY A 64 6.66 6.56 12.06
CA GLY A 64 5.22 6.71 11.97
C GLY A 64 4.47 5.38 11.83
N LEU A 65 3.26 5.33 12.39
CA LEU A 65 2.32 4.22 12.20
C LEU A 65 1.12 4.73 11.42
N ILE A 66 0.69 3.97 10.42
CA ILE A 66 -0.56 4.23 9.68
C ILE A 66 -1.33 2.94 9.44
N GLU A 67 -2.65 3.00 9.61
CA GLU A 67 -3.57 1.94 9.22
C GLU A 67 -4.66 2.53 8.34
N ALA A 68 -5.02 1.82 7.26
CA ALA A 68 -6.06 2.22 6.34
C ALA A 68 -6.92 1.03 5.89
N ARG A 69 -8.21 1.29 5.66
CA ARG A 69 -9.19 0.37 5.05
C ARG A 69 -9.88 1.06 3.88
N PHE A 70 -10.06 0.34 2.78
CA PHE A 70 -10.73 0.85 1.58
C PHE A 70 -12.15 0.29 1.52
N VAL A 71 -13.12 1.19 1.58
CA VAL A 71 -14.55 0.89 1.70
C VAL A 71 -15.25 1.02 0.34
N ARG A 72 -14.90 2.05 -0.44
CA ARG A 72 -15.40 2.29 -1.79
C ARG A 72 -14.25 2.72 -2.71
N PRO A 73 -14.34 2.44 -4.01
CA PRO A 73 -13.27 2.79 -4.94
C PRO A 73 -13.16 4.30 -5.18
N VAL A 74 -11.95 4.73 -5.51
CA VAL A 74 -11.68 6.02 -6.16
C VAL A 74 -11.47 5.75 -7.64
N TYR A 75 -11.93 6.65 -8.50
CA TYR A 75 -11.82 6.51 -9.97
C TYR A 75 -10.86 7.55 -10.55
N ASP A 76 -10.30 7.21 -11.71
CA ASP A 76 -9.37 8.08 -12.44
C ASP A 76 -10.01 9.43 -12.81
N GLY A 77 -9.26 10.51 -12.62
CA GLY A 77 -9.68 11.88 -12.92
C GLY A 77 -10.58 12.54 -11.86
N GLU A 78 -11.17 11.76 -10.95
CA GLU A 78 -12.00 12.29 -9.87
C GLU A 78 -11.15 13.05 -8.83
N THR A 79 -11.81 13.91 -8.05
CA THR A 79 -11.15 14.55 -6.90
C THR A 79 -11.31 13.68 -5.66
N ALA A 80 -10.17 13.16 -5.17
CA ALA A 80 -10.09 12.55 -3.84
C ALA A 80 -9.72 13.63 -2.81
N THR A 81 -10.52 13.79 -1.76
CA THR A 81 -10.25 14.70 -0.66
C THR A 81 -9.88 13.89 0.57
N VAL A 82 -8.66 14.09 1.07
CA VAL A 82 -8.18 13.51 2.32
C VAL A 82 -8.39 14.54 3.44
N THR A 83 -9.06 14.11 4.50
CA THR A 83 -9.24 14.90 5.72
C THR A 83 -8.60 14.20 6.91
N GLY A 84 -8.18 15.01 7.89
CA GLY A 84 -7.53 14.54 9.11
C GLY A 84 -8.07 15.27 10.33
N GLU A 85 -8.49 14.53 11.34
CA GLU A 85 -8.91 15.07 12.63
C GLU A 85 -7.97 14.57 13.71
N GLU A 86 -7.42 15.48 14.52
CA GLU A 86 -6.58 15.10 15.64
C GLU A 86 -7.42 14.47 16.76
N GLN A 87 -7.04 13.29 17.22
CA GLN A 87 -7.60 12.60 18.38
C GLN A 87 -6.46 12.19 19.33
N GLY A 88 -6.20 13.03 20.33
CA GLY A 88 -5.08 12.83 21.24
C GLY A 88 -3.74 12.89 20.49
N GLU A 89 -2.97 11.81 20.53
CA GLU A 89 -1.68 11.68 19.82
C GLU A 89 -1.80 11.09 18.41
N ALA A 90 -3.01 10.77 17.97
CA ALA A 90 -3.29 10.20 16.67
C ALA A 90 -4.07 11.19 15.77
N VAL A 91 -4.07 10.91 14.47
CA VAL A 91 -4.89 11.58 13.46
C VAL A 91 -5.82 10.52 12.86
N THR A 92 -7.13 10.70 12.97
CA THR A 92 -8.09 9.92 12.18
C THR A 92 -8.17 10.48 10.78
N LEU A 93 -8.09 9.61 9.78
CA LEU A 93 -8.02 9.95 8.36
C LEU A 93 -9.26 9.46 7.64
N ALA A 94 -9.77 10.25 6.71
CA ALA A 94 -10.81 9.85 5.78
C ALA A 94 -10.45 10.28 4.36
N VAL A 95 -10.87 9.50 3.37
CA VAL A 95 -10.81 9.86 1.96
C VAL A 95 -12.22 9.84 1.40
N GLU A 96 -12.64 10.97 0.86
CA GLU A 96 -13.93 11.10 0.17
C GLU A 96 -13.73 11.41 -1.30
N SER A 97 -14.55 10.83 -2.15
CA SER A 97 -14.61 11.11 -3.59
C SER A 97 -16.05 10.97 -4.07
N ARG A 98 -16.51 11.86 -4.95
CA ARG A 98 -17.89 11.88 -5.45
C ARG A 98 -18.97 11.87 -4.35
N GLY A 99 -18.69 12.50 -3.20
CA GLY A 99 -19.59 12.54 -2.04
C GLY A 99 -19.71 11.21 -1.29
N GLU A 100 -18.81 10.25 -1.55
CA GLU A 100 -18.78 8.96 -0.87
C GLU A 100 -17.50 8.80 -0.05
N LEU A 101 -17.63 8.14 1.10
CA LEU A 101 -16.48 7.70 1.90
C LEU A 101 -15.79 6.51 1.22
N CYS A 102 -14.59 6.74 0.70
CA CYS A 102 -13.78 5.77 -0.03
C CYS A 102 -12.81 5.01 0.88
N ALA A 103 -12.16 5.70 1.83
CA ALA A 103 -11.21 5.08 2.75
C ALA A 103 -11.26 5.72 4.13
N THR A 104 -10.91 4.93 5.14
CA THR A 104 -10.73 5.39 6.52
C THR A 104 -9.39 4.91 7.05
N GLY A 105 -8.86 5.61 8.04
CA GLY A 105 -7.61 5.21 8.65
C GLY A 105 -7.27 5.97 9.91
N THR A 106 -6.12 5.61 10.48
CA THR A 106 -5.49 6.33 11.57
C THR A 106 -4.00 6.45 11.30
N ALA A 107 -3.41 7.55 11.72
CA ALA A 107 -1.96 7.70 11.77
C ALA A 107 -1.53 8.17 13.17
N SER A 108 -0.35 7.78 13.60
CA SER A 108 0.23 8.21 14.87
C SER A 108 1.75 8.25 14.77
N LEU A 109 2.38 8.94 15.71
CA LEU A 109 3.84 9.04 15.80
C LEU A 109 4.33 8.45 17.13
N PRO A 110 4.70 7.16 17.17
CA PRO A 110 5.43 6.57 18.28
C PRO A 110 6.65 7.39 18.73
N ALA A 111 6.92 7.42 20.03
CA ALA A 111 8.09 8.10 20.59
C ALA A 111 9.42 7.55 20.04
N ARG A 112 9.46 6.28 19.66
CA ARG A 112 10.56 5.61 18.96
C ARG A 112 10.00 4.55 18.03
N ALA A 113 10.73 4.24 16.95
CA ALA A 113 10.41 3.07 16.13
C ALA A 113 10.51 1.79 16.99
N PRO A 114 9.57 0.85 16.89
CA PRO A 114 9.68 -0.42 17.58
C PRO A 114 10.87 -1.23 17.03
N ALA A 115 11.54 -1.97 17.91
CA ALA A 115 12.58 -2.90 17.48
C ALA A 115 11.93 -4.09 16.75
N VAL A 116 12.51 -4.49 15.62
CA VAL A 116 12.09 -5.68 14.87
C VAL A 116 13.28 -6.62 14.77
N ASP A 117 13.05 -7.89 15.10
CA ASP A 117 14.02 -8.95 14.91
C ASP A 117 14.03 -9.36 13.43
N LEU A 118 15.07 -8.96 12.71
CA LEU A 118 15.25 -9.32 11.29
C LEU A 118 15.33 -10.84 11.09
N SER A 119 15.84 -11.59 12.08
CA SER A 119 15.98 -13.05 11.96
C SER A 119 14.63 -13.78 11.95
N ALA A 120 13.56 -13.15 12.46
CA ALA A 120 12.19 -13.64 12.36
C ALA A 120 11.61 -13.54 10.94
N TYR A 121 12.28 -12.80 10.04
CA TYR A 121 11.92 -12.60 8.64
C TYR A 121 13.04 -13.14 7.74
N PRO A 122 13.06 -14.45 7.44
CA PRO A 122 14.12 -15.08 6.66
C PRO A 122 14.20 -14.47 5.26
N GLU A 123 15.41 -14.36 4.74
CA GLU A 123 15.62 -13.94 3.37
C GLU A 123 14.89 -14.89 2.43
N THR A 124 13.99 -14.33 1.62
CA THR A 124 13.11 -15.07 0.74
C THR A 124 13.18 -14.41 -0.63
N ALA A 125 13.56 -15.17 -1.65
CA ALA A 125 13.56 -14.70 -3.03
C ALA A 125 12.14 -14.66 -3.59
N ALA A 126 11.90 -13.82 -4.60
CA ALA A 126 10.71 -13.94 -5.44
C ALA A 126 10.68 -15.31 -6.14
N ALA A 127 9.47 -15.79 -6.45
CA ALA A 127 9.31 -17.07 -7.13
C ALA A 127 10.01 -17.06 -8.51
N ALA A 128 10.89 -18.03 -8.75
CA ALA A 128 11.53 -18.20 -10.07
C ALA A 128 10.49 -18.53 -11.16
N ASN A 129 9.44 -19.26 -10.79
CA ASN A 129 8.28 -19.55 -11.63
C ASN A 129 7.02 -19.18 -10.85
N ARG A 130 6.15 -18.37 -11.46
CA ARG A 130 4.89 -17.92 -10.86
C ARG A 130 3.77 -18.91 -11.25
N PRO A 131 3.27 -19.76 -10.35
CA PRO A 131 2.10 -20.59 -10.65
C PRO A 131 0.85 -19.71 -10.80
N PRO A 132 -0.13 -20.10 -11.64
CA PRO A 132 -1.45 -19.48 -11.63
C PRO A 132 -2.14 -19.71 -10.29
N VAL A 133 -2.90 -18.71 -9.83
CA VAL A 133 -3.62 -18.81 -8.56
C VAL A 133 -4.73 -19.87 -8.63
N ASP A 134 -4.85 -20.66 -7.56
CA ASP A 134 -5.83 -21.74 -7.41
C ASP A 134 -6.30 -21.89 -5.95
N THR A 135 -7.02 -22.97 -5.63
CA THR A 135 -7.53 -23.25 -4.28
C THR A 135 -6.44 -23.48 -3.24
N SER A 136 -5.23 -23.88 -3.66
CA SER A 136 -4.08 -24.16 -2.80
C SER A 136 -3.14 -22.97 -2.61
N SER A 137 -3.34 -21.88 -3.38
CA SER A 137 -2.49 -20.70 -3.34
C SER A 137 -2.51 -19.97 -1.99
N PHE A 138 -1.37 -19.40 -1.60
CA PHE A 138 -1.14 -18.74 -0.30
C PHE A 138 -1.43 -19.62 0.93
N PRO A 139 -0.84 -20.81 1.08
CA PRO A 139 -0.99 -21.59 2.29
C PRO A 139 -0.45 -20.84 3.52
N LEU A 140 -1.14 -21.00 4.66
CA LEU A 140 -0.75 -20.39 5.92
C LEU A 140 0.71 -20.72 6.28
N GLY A 141 1.49 -19.72 6.65
CA GLY A 141 2.91 -19.86 7.01
C GLY A 141 3.87 -19.85 5.83
N GLN A 142 3.39 -19.82 4.58
CA GLN A 142 4.27 -19.69 3.41
C GLN A 142 5.05 -18.36 3.46
N TRP A 143 6.34 -18.45 3.15
CA TRP A 143 7.19 -17.28 2.93
C TRP A 143 7.21 -16.88 1.46
N LEU A 144 7.13 -15.57 1.21
CA LEU A 144 7.12 -14.92 -0.09
C LEU A 144 8.11 -13.76 -0.09
N GLY A 145 8.79 -13.56 -1.22
CA GLY A 145 9.79 -12.52 -1.40
C GLY A 145 9.48 -11.60 -2.58
N THR A 146 10.14 -10.46 -2.66
CA THR A 146 10.14 -9.60 -3.86
C THR A 146 11.55 -9.42 -4.39
N ALA A 147 11.68 -9.19 -5.69
CA ALA A 147 12.97 -8.78 -6.24
C ALA A 147 13.40 -7.42 -5.61
N PRO A 148 14.67 -7.24 -5.21
CA PRO A 148 15.15 -5.95 -4.71
C PRO A 148 15.12 -4.88 -5.79
N VAL A 149 14.63 -3.69 -5.44
CA VAL A 149 14.53 -2.57 -6.39
C VAL A 149 14.84 -1.23 -5.70
N SER A 150 15.66 -0.40 -6.35
CA SER A 150 15.86 1.00 -5.98
C SER A 150 14.77 1.89 -6.58
N TRP A 151 14.41 2.95 -5.86
CA TRP A 151 13.29 3.83 -6.22
C TRP A 151 13.66 5.29 -6.43
N GLY A 152 14.95 5.63 -6.43
CA GLY A 152 15.44 7.00 -6.60
C GLY A 152 15.40 7.52 -8.05
N GLY A 153 15.96 8.72 -8.23
CA GLY A 153 16.11 9.34 -9.54
C GLY A 153 14.79 9.59 -10.25
N ALA A 154 14.70 9.22 -11.54
CA ALA A 154 13.48 9.39 -12.32
C ALA A 154 12.29 8.63 -11.72
N LYS A 155 12.53 7.42 -11.19
CA LYS A 155 11.47 6.59 -10.63
C LYS A 155 10.79 7.22 -9.41
N LEU A 156 11.53 7.93 -8.57
CA LEU A 156 10.96 8.68 -7.45
C LEU A 156 10.10 9.84 -7.98
N ARG A 157 10.63 10.61 -8.93
CA ARG A 157 9.91 11.76 -9.50
C ARG A 157 8.63 11.33 -10.20
N ASP A 158 8.71 10.33 -11.07
CA ASP A 158 7.57 9.77 -11.78
C ASP A 158 6.53 9.26 -10.78
N TYR A 159 6.96 8.60 -9.70
CA TYR A 159 6.03 8.14 -8.67
C TYR A 159 5.34 9.28 -7.92
N LEU A 160 6.09 10.32 -7.51
CA LEU A 160 5.52 11.49 -6.83
C LEU A 160 4.51 12.21 -7.75
N ASP A 161 4.85 12.36 -9.03
CA ASP A 161 3.96 12.95 -10.03
C ASP A 161 2.71 12.10 -10.20
N GLU A 162 2.84 10.78 -10.33
CA GLU A 162 1.73 9.81 -10.43
C GLU A 162 0.73 9.95 -9.28
N ILE A 163 1.22 10.10 -8.04
CA ILE A 163 0.35 10.26 -6.86
C ILE A 163 0.00 11.73 -6.56
N ARG A 164 0.46 12.66 -7.39
CA ARG A 164 0.31 14.12 -7.23
C ARG A 164 0.88 14.62 -5.89
N GLU A 165 1.91 13.97 -5.35
CA GLU A 165 2.56 14.42 -4.12
C GLU A 165 3.31 15.74 -4.37
N THR A 166 3.17 16.67 -3.44
CA THR A 166 3.74 18.02 -3.53
C THR A 166 4.62 18.38 -2.34
N ASP A 167 4.66 17.56 -1.29
CA ASP A 167 5.53 17.81 -0.16
C ASP A 167 7.00 17.77 -0.63
N PRO A 168 7.76 18.88 -0.44
CA PRO A 168 9.12 18.98 -0.95
C PRO A 168 10.09 18.02 -0.25
N ILE A 169 9.73 17.44 0.91
CA ILE A 169 10.63 16.60 1.69
C ILE A 169 11.21 15.45 0.87
N TYR A 170 10.42 14.83 -0.01
CA TYR A 170 10.84 13.67 -0.79
C TYR A 170 11.90 14.04 -1.83
N GLN A 171 11.63 15.06 -2.66
CA GLN A 171 12.56 15.49 -3.71
C GLN A 171 13.79 16.19 -3.12
N ALA A 172 13.61 17.04 -2.11
CA ALA A 172 14.70 17.81 -1.52
C ALA A 172 15.69 16.93 -0.74
N THR A 173 15.28 15.74 -0.31
CA THR A 173 16.11 14.87 0.53
C THR A 173 16.32 13.46 -0.02
N ASP A 174 15.90 13.15 -1.25
CA ASP A 174 15.97 11.79 -1.82
C ASP A 174 15.34 10.72 -0.88
N LEU A 175 14.24 11.09 -0.21
CA LEU A 175 13.47 10.19 0.64
C LEU A 175 12.37 9.51 -0.17
N ILE A 176 12.19 8.21 0.05
CA ILE A 176 11.13 7.44 -0.59
C ILE A 176 9.79 7.74 0.08
N HIS A 177 8.78 8.03 -0.75
CA HIS A 177 7.40 8.16 -0.30
C HIS A 177 6.87 6.80 0.21
N PRO A 178 6.26 6.70 1.42
CA PRO A 178 5.87 5.41 1.98
C PRO A 178 4.81 4.63 1.17
N GLY A 179 4.09 5.29 0.27
CA GLY A 179 3.24 4.61 -0.73
C GLY A 179 4.03 3.67 -1.66
N THR A 180 5.32 3.95 -1.93
CA THR A 180 6.22 3.01 -2.62
C THR A 180 6.37 1.71 -1.84
N LEU A 181 6.41 1.76 -0.51
CA LEU A 181 6.48 0.57 0.33
C LEU A 181 5.21 -0.28 0.19
N GLN A 182 4.05 0.36 -0.01
CA GLN A 182 2.80 -0.35 -0.33
C GLN A 182 2.82 -0.94 -1.75
N ARG A 183 3.46 -0.29 -2.73
CA ARG A 183 3.72 -0.93 -4.04
C ARG A 183 4.59 -2.18 -3.91
N ILE A 184 5.60 -2.17 -3.04
CA ILE A 184 6.41 -3.36 -2.74
C ILE A 184 5.54 -4.45 -2.10
N MET A 185 4.61 -4.09 -1.20
CA MET A 185 3.65 -5.05 -0.66
C MET A 185 2.76 -5.67 -1.73
N ASN A 186 2.29 -4.92 -2.73
CA ASN A 186 1.59 -5.50 -3.87
C ASN A 186 2.47 -6.49 -4.67
N ARG A 187 3.77 -6.24 -4.75
CA ARG A 187 4.72 -7.16 -5.39
C ARG A 187 4.86 -8.49 -4.67
N VAL A 188 4.60 -8.57 -3.36
CA VAL A 188 4.55 -9.85 -2.64
C VAL A 188 3.57 -10.81 -3.31
N LEU A 189 2.48 -10.32 -3.89
CA LEU A 189 1.55 -11.16 -4.62
C LEU A 189 2.02 -11.41 -6.05
N VAL A 190 2.28 -10.35 -6.82
CA VAL A 190 2.55 -10.47 -8.27
C VAL A 190 3.93 -11.03 -8.61
N ASP A 191 4.92 -10.92 -7.74
CA ASP A 191 6.23 -11.55 -7.98
C ASP A 191 6.18 -13.07 -7.68
N ASN A 192 5.13 -13.57 -7.03
CA ASN A 192 5.08 -14.96 -6.56
C ASN A 192 4.00 -15.83 -7.22
N VAL A 193 2.92 -15.24 -7.74
CA VAL A 193 1.85 -15.96 -8.44
C VAL A 193 1.34 -15.18 -9.64
N VAL A 194 0.68 -15.85 -10.58
CA VAL A 194 -0.11 -15.21 -11.64
C VAL A 194 -1.54 -15.07 -11.15
N LEU A 195 -1.98 -13.83 -10.98
CA LEU A 195 -3.32 -13.50 -10.48
C LEU A 195 -4.28 -13.17 -11.63
N GLY A 196 -5.57 -13.46 -11.39
CA GLY A 196 -6.65 -12.74 -12.08
C GLY A 196 -6.80 -11.33 -11.51
N PRO A 197 -7.96 -10.67 -11.65
CA PRO A 197 -8.21 -9.39 -10.98
C PRO A 197 -8.15 -9.54 -9.44
N TRP A 198 -7.45 -8.66 -8.74
CA TRP A 198 -7.38 -8.64 -7.26
C TRP A 198 -7.64 -7.24 -6.70
N ILE A 199 -7.94 -7.17 -5.40
CA ILE A 199 -8.27 -5.91 -4.73
C ILE A 199 -7.50 -5.82 -3.42
N HIS A 200 -6.68 -4.79 -3.26
CA HIS A 200 -6.12 -4.40 -1.96
C HIS A 200 -7.21 -3.73 -1.13
N VAL A 201 -7.48 -4.22 0.08
CA VAL A 201 -8.60 -3.76 0.92
C VAL A 201 -8.16 -3.05 2.19
N GLY A 202 -6.87 -3.09 2.52
CA GLY A 202 -6.30 -2.31 3.60
C GLY A 202 -4.90 -2.75 3.99
N SER A 203 -4.22 -1.88 4.71
CA SER A 203 -2.90 -2.15 5.27
C SER A 203 -2.73 -1.48 6.62
N LYS A 204 -1.91 -2.08 7.48
CA LYS A 204 -1.27 -1.42 8.61
C LYS A 204 0.23 -1.40 8.35
N MET A 205 0.88 -0.25 8.55
CA MET A 205 2.30 -0.07 8.28
C MET A 205 2.94 0.75 9.39
N GLN A 206 3.90 0.13 10.06
CA GLN A 206 4.83 0.76 10.97
C GLN A 206 6.11 1.09 10.20
N LEU A 207 6.43 2.37 10.05
CA LEU A 207 7.71 2.83 9.54
C LEU A 207 8.76 2.66 10.64
N LEU A 208 9.93 2.16 10.26
CA LEU A 208 11.02 1.79 11.17
C LEU A 208 12.30 2.60 10.91
N ALA A 209 12.45 3.06 9.66
CA ALA A 209 13.49 3.97 9.23
C ALA A 209 13.07 4.64 7.92
N ALA A 210 13.51 5.87 7.68
CA ALA A 210 13.31 6.50 6.38
C ALA A 210 14.20 5.83 5.32
N ALA A 211 13.62 5.46 4.18
CA ALA A 211 14.34 4.90 3.04
C ALA A 211 14.80 5.98 2.06
N ARG A 212 15.94 5.73 1.42
CA ARG A 212 16.55 6.62 0.41
C ARG A 212 16.34 6.07 -1.00
N GLY A 213 16.46 6.95 -2.01
CA GLY A 213 16.32 6.59 -3.41
C GLY A 213 17.22 5.43 -3.87
N HIS A 214 18.45 5.40 -3.36
CA HIS A 214 19.45 4.39 -3.71
C HIS A 214 19.32 3.07 -2.94
N ASP A 215 18.47 3.01 -1.91
CA ASP A 215 18.27 1.76 -1.16
C ASP A 215 17.64 0.68 -2.05
N MET A 216 18.21 -0.51 -2.02
CA MET A 216 17.62 -1.69 -2.65
C MET A 216 16.56 -2.26 -1.70
N LEU A 217 15.29 -1.98 -1.98
CA LEU A 217 14.17 -2.38 -1.12
C LEU A 217 13.56 -3.70 -1.58
N ALA A 218 13.38 -4.63 -0.65
CA ALA A 218 12.67 -5.89 -0.85
C ALA A 218 11.79 -6.26 0.35
N ALA A 219 10.65 -6.92 0.10
CA ALA A 219 9.81 -7.47 1.17
C ALA A 219 10.12 -8.95 1.44
N ARG A 220 10.04 -9.31 2.73
CA ARG A 220 10.02 -10.69 3.24
C ARG A 220 8.69 -10.87 3.95
N ALA A 221 7.79 -11.67 3.37
CA ALA A 221 6.41 -11.74 3.80
C ALA A 221 6.01 -13.16 4.17
N ARG A 222 5.29 -13.32 5.28
CA ARG A 222 4.66 -14.57 5.68
C ARG A 222 3.15 -14.47 5.46
N VAL A 223 2.55 -15.48 4.85
CA VAL A 223 1.09 -15.61 4.81
C VAL A 223 0.60 -15.90 6.23
N VAL A 224 -0.26 -15.04 6.76
CA VAL A 224 -0.82 -15.14 8.13
C VAL A 224 -2.30 -15.44 8.15
N ALA A 225 -3.00 -15.26 7.03
CA ALA A 225 -4.38 -15.73 6.87
C ALA A 225 -4.68 -16.02 5.39
N ASN A 226 -5.53 -17.01 5.16
CA ASN A 226 -6.13 -17.32 3.86
C ASN A 226 -7.53 -17.88 4.12
N TYR A 227 -8.57 -17.18 3.66
CA TYR A 227 -9.94 -17.50 4.03
C TYR A 227 -10.98 -16.98 3.04
N ASP A 228 -12.16 -17.57 3.07
CA ASP A 228 -13.34 -17.13 2.33
C ASP A 228 -14.21 -16.19 3.15
N LYS A 229 -14.65 -15.08 2.55
CA LYS A 229 -15.59 -14.15 3.19
C LYS A 229 -16.46 -13.47 2.14
N LYS A 230 -17.78 -13.59 2.31
CA LYS A 230 -18.79 -13.00 1.39
C LYS A 230 -18.56 -13.39 -0.08
N GLY A 231 -18.11 -14.62 -0.31
CA GLY A 231 -17.81 -15.16 -1.64
C GLY A 231 -16.46 -14.74 -2.23
N HIS A 232 -15.65 -13.94 -1.52
CA HIS A 232 -14.30 -13.60 -1.97
C HIS A 232 -13.25 -14.42 -1.21
N ARG A 233 -12.11 -14.70 -1.85
CA ARG A 233 -10.95 -15.30 -1.20
C ARG A 233 -9.94 -14.23 -0.82
N PHE A 234 -9.61 -14.20 0.47
CA PHE A 234 -8.71 -13.24 1.09
C PHE A 234 -7.39 -13.90 1.42
N ALA A 235 -6.30 -13.14 1.31
CA ALA A 235 -5.02 -13.47 1.89
C ALA A 235 -4.50 -12.27 2.68
N GLU A 236 -3.87 -12.56 3.81
CA GLU A 236 -3.21 -11.58 4.66
C GLU A 236 -1.73 -11.91 4.78
N PHE A 237 -0.90 -10.86 4.71
CA PHE A 237 0.54 -10.97 4.70
C PHE A 237 1.12 -10.12 5.83
N ASP A 238 1.92 -10.73 6.70
CA ASP A 238 2.78 -10.04 7.65
C ASP A 238 4.19 -9.96 7.05
N ALA A 239 4.72 -8.76 6.88
CA ALA A 239 5.93 -8.57 6.10
C ALA A 239 6.85 -7.50 6.64
N LEU A 240 8.14 -7.72 6.43
CA LEU A 240 9.18 -6.73 6.68
C LEU A 240 9.77 -6.27 5.35
N ILE A 241 9.77 -4.97 5.10
CA ILE A 241 10.51 -4.36 4.00
C ILE A 241 11.90 -4.02 4.51
N VAL A 242 12.91 -4.54 3.82
CA VAL A 242 14.32 -4.46 4.20
C VAL A 242 15.09 -3.73 3.11
N ALA A 243 15.87 -2.72 3.49
CA ALA A 243 16.83 -2.05 2.63
C ALA A 243 18.16 -2.80 2.64
N ASN A 244 18.74 -3.00 1.46
CA ASN A 244 20.08 -3.55 1.24
C ASN A 244 20.33 -4.92 1.90
N GLY A 245 19.27 -5.64 2.27
CA GLY A 245 19.31 -6.96 2.89
C GLY A 245 19.43 -6.99 4.42
N ASP A 246 19.74 -5.86 5.07
CA ASP A 246 20.11 -5.83 6.49
C ASP A 246 19.33 -4.81 7.35
N ARG A 247 18.70 -3.80 6.76
CA ARG A 247 18.06 -2.71 7.49
C ARG A 247 16.54 -2.72 7.35
N PRO A 248 15.77 -3.04 8.40
CA PRO A 248 14.32 -2.89 8.39
C PRO A 248 13.90 -1.44 8.12
N VAL A 249 12.95 -1.24 7.21
CA VAL A 249 12.40 0.07 6.81
C VAL A 249 10.93 0.19 7.21
N ALA A 250 10.16 -0.88 7.03
CA ALA A 250 8.76 -0.90 7.44
C ALA A 250 8.28 -2.32 7.76
N HIS A 251 7.48 -2.43 8.81
CA HIS A 251 6.69 -3.63 9.10
C HIS A 251 5.26 -3.40 8.63
N CYS A 252 4.77 -4.30 7.80
CA CYS A 252 3.51 -4.18 7.07
C CYS A 252 2.62 -5.38 7.34
N HIS A 253 1.36 -5.13 7.64
CA HIS A 253 0.29 -6.10 7.49
C HIS A 253 -0.58 -5.69 6.30
N HIS A 254 -0.68 -6.54 5.29
CA HIS A 254 -1.35 -6.25 4.02
C HIS A 254 -2.48 -7.24 3.77
N VAL A 255 -3.66 -6.73 3.41
CA VAL A 255 -4.87 -7.53 3.20
C VAL A 255 -5.36 -7.39 1.78
N ALA A 256 -5.46 -8.50 1.07
CA ALA A 256 -5.92 -8.53 -0.32
C ALA A 256 -7.04 -9.55 -0.53
N ILE A 257 -8.00 -9.19 -1.39
CA ILE A 257 -8.87 -10.14 -2.07
C ILE A 257 -8.11 -10.62 -3.32
N PHE A 258 -7.58 -11.84 -3.29
CA PHE A 258 -6.82 -12.38 -4.43
C PHE A 258 -7.70 -13.12 -5.45
N ALA A 259 -8.93 -13.47 -5.07
CA ALA A 259 -9.97 -13.92 -6.00
C ALA A 259 -11.32 -13.29 -5.61
N PRO A 260 -11.79 -12.26 -6.35
CA PRO A 260 -13.11 -11.67 -6.13
C PRO A 260 -14.22 -12.68 -6.43
N ARG A 261 -15.41 -12.48 -5.86
CA ARG A 261 -16.53 -13.44 -5.92
C ARG A 261 -16.89 -13.95 -7.32
N GLN A 262 -16.80 -13.10 -8.34
CA GLN A 262 -17.09 -13.49 -9.72
C GLN A 262 -16.07 -14.49 -10.27
N GLN A 263 -14.84 -14.46 -9.76
CA GLN A 263 -13.78 -15.42 -10.07
C GLN A 263 -13.78 -16.61 -9.11
N ALA A 264 -14.07 -16.40 -7.83
CA ALA A 264 -14.08 -17.49 -6.84
C ALA A 264 -15.24 -18.49 -7.03
N ALA A 265 -16.31 -18.08 -7.70
CA ALA A 265 -17.45 -18.94 -8.05
C ALA A 265 -17.29 -19.67 -9.38
N ALA A 266 -16.24 -19.37 -10.16
CA ALA A 266 -15.94 -19.98 -11.46
C ALA A 266 -14.93 -21.13 -11.30
#